data_AF-A0A1X7H3Q0-F1
#
_entry.id   AF-A0A1X7H3Q0-F1
#
_cell.length_a   1.000
_cell.length_b   1.000
_cell.length_c   1.000
_cell.angle_alpha   90.00
_cell.angle_beta   90.00
_cell.angle_gamma   90.00
#
_symmetry.space_group_name_H-M   'P 1'
#
loop_
_entity.id
_entity.type
_entity.pdbx_description
1 polymer ?
#
loop_
_entity_poly.entity_id
_entity_poly.type
_entity_poly.pdbx_seq_one_letter_code
_entity_poly.pdbx_strand_id
1 'polypeptide(L)'
;MYIVKASNQKYQWISGIFKEEKEVQKYMCTIPKDLKSHQLIIELQNTNYPFYIIERENEFEYIEVQELLQMIDGIELTEEENRVYFNIYIIESDYKPKKPGTDYMGVIKHEHVTNDFIGWYKRKGKSCLIQRGIL
;
A
#
# COMPACT_ATOMS: atom_id res chain seq x y z
N MET A 1 1.58 7.48 12.26
CA MET A 1 2.33 6.87 11.13
C MET A 1 2.62 7.95 10.11
N TYR A 2 3.80 7.96 9.50
CA TYR A 2 4.19 8.96 8.51
C TYR A 2 4.45 8.29 7.16
N ILE A 3 3.71 8.72 6.14
CA ILE A 3 3.83 8.24 4.77
C ILE A 3 4.49 9.33 3.94
N VAL A 4 5.53 8.99 3.18
CA VAL A 4 6.07 9.86 2.15
C VAL A 4 5.44 9.46 0.83
N LYS A 5 4.43 10.21 0.40
CA LYS A 5 3.77 10.07 -0.90
C LYS A 5 4.49 10.95 -1.90
N ALA A 6 4.87 10.35 -3.01
CA ALA A 6 5.50 11.03 -4.13
C ALA A 6 4.54 11.09 -5.31
N SER A 7 4.63 12.15 -6.09
CA SER A 7 3.86 12.29 -7.32
C SER A 7 4.64 13.08 -8.37
N ASN A 8 4.69 12.52 -9.58
CA ASN A 8 4.92 13.32 -10.78
C ASN A 8 3.57 13.49 -11.49
N GLN A 9 3.47 14.42 -12.45
CA GLN A 9 2.23 14.74 -13.17
C GLN A 9 1.50 13.51 -13.77
N LYS A 10 2.15 12.35 -13.85
CA LYS A 10 1.65 11.12 -14.45
C LYS A 10 1.44 9.96 -13.47
N TYR A 11 2.23 9.87 -12.39
CA TYR A 11 2.28 8.71 -11.50
C TYR A 11 2.42 9.13 -10.05
N GLN A 12 1.83 8.33 -9.15
CA GLN A 12 1.95 8.46 -7.71
C GLN A 12 2.59 7.20 -7.15
N TRP A 13 3.42 7.33 -6.12
CA TRP A 13 4.02 6.19 -5.42
C TRP A 13 4.28 6.51 -3.95
N ILE A 14 4.37 5.48 -3.12
CA ILE A 14 4.85 5.59 -1.75
C ILE A 14 6.37 5.46 -1.77
N SER A 15 7.07 6.53 -1.42
CA SER A 15 8.52 6.56 -1.38
C SER A 15 9.08 6.27 0.00
N GLY A 16 8.26 6.21 1.05
CA GLY A 16 8.70 5.83 2.39
C GLY A 16 7.56 5.73 3.39
N ILE A 17 7.73 4.91 4.43
CA ILE A 17 6.78 4.75 5.53
C ILE A 17 7.58 4.66 6.82
N PHE A 18 7.20 5.45 7.82
CA PHE A 18 7.91 5.52 9.09
C PHE A 18 6.93 5.62 10.25
N LYS A 19 7.19 4.86 11.32
CA LYS A 19 6.42 5.00 12.55
C LYS A 19 6.66 6.35 13.24
N GLU A 20 7.91 6.79 13.26
CA GLU A 20 8.37 7.94 14.05
C GLU A 20 8.61 9.19 13.19
N GLU A 21 8.19 10.35 13.69
CA GLU A 21 8.35 11.63 13.00
C GLU A 21 9.83 11.93 12.70
N LYS A 22 10.70 11.67 13.68
CA LYS A 22 12.13 11.93 13.57
C LYS A 22 12.77 11.15 12.43
N GLU A 23 12.29 9.93 12.17
CA GLU A 23 12.85 9.08 11.11
C GLU A 23 12.39 9.54 9.72
N VAL A 24 11.12 9.95 9.56
CA VAL A 24 10.68 10.54 8.28
C VAL A 24 11.41 11.84 7.97
N GLN A 25 11.66 12.70 8.97
CA GLN A 25 12.41 13.95 8.76
C GLN A 25 13.86 13.67 8.34
N LYS A 26 14.53 12.70 8.98
CA LYS A 26 15.86 12.25 8.55
C LYS A 26 15.82 11.70 7.13
N TYR A 27 14.81 10.90 6.78
CA TYR A 27 14.65 10.33 5.46
C TYR A 27 14.48 11.42 4.39
N MET A 28 13.67 12.46 4.64
CA MET A 28 13.50 13.59 3.72
C MET A 28 14.80 14.36 3.44
N CYS A 29 15.78 14.30 4.33
CA CYS A 29 17.12 14.85 4.09
C CYS A 29 17.98 13.98 3.15
N THR A 30 17.64 12.70 2.99
CA THR A 30 18.34 11.77 2.09
C THR A 30 17.80 11.75 0.66
N ILE A 31 16.62 12.35 0.42
CA ILE A 31 16.02 12.43 -0.90
C ILE A 31 16.78 13.45 -1.77
N PRO A 32 17.19 13.09 -3.01
CA PRO A 32 17.81 14.01 -3.95
C PRO A 32 16.98 15.30 -4.17
N LYS A 33 17.65 16.44 -4.34
CA LYS A 33 16.98 17.76 -4.41
C LYS A 33 15.96 17.85 -5.54
N ASP A 34 16.28 17.26 -6.68
CA ASP A 34 15.45 17.14 -7.88
C ASP A 34 14.18 16.31 -7.66
N LEU A 35 14.22 15.34 -6.74
CA LEU A 35 13.04 14.53 -6.39
C LEU A 35 12.24 15.12 -5.24
N LYS A 36 12.86 15.94 -4.38
CA LYS A 36 12.28 16.41 -3.12
C LYS A 36 11.02 17.27 -3.33
N SER A 37 10.96 18.04 -4.41
CA SER A 37 9.77 18.85 -4.77
C SER A 37 8.53 18.02 -5.10
N HIS A 38 8.71 16.71 -5.35
CA HIS A 38 7.63 15.78 -5.68
C HIS A 38 7.14 14.99 -4.47
N GLN A 39 7.66 15.25 -3.27
CA GLN A 39 7.40 14.46 -2.07
C GLN A 39 6.51 15.23 -1.09
N LEU A 40 5.53 14.53 -0.52
CA LEU A 40 4.63 15.02 0.50
C LEU A 40 4.63 14.05 1.68
N ILE A 41 4.78 14.58 2.90
CA ILE A 41 4.54 13.81 4.12
C ILE A 41 3.05 13.85 4.44
N ILE A 42 2.46 12.67 4.63
CA ILE A 42 1.11 12.49 5.15
C ILE A 42 1.23 11.85 6.53
N GLU A 43 0.59 12.46 7.52
CA GLU A 43 0.48 11.89 8.85
C GLU A 43 -0.85 11.17 9.00
N LEU A 44 -0.79 9.88 9.33
CA LEU A 44 -1.95 9.07 9.68
C LEU A 44 -2.01 8.96 11.21
N GLN A 45 -3.08 9.51 11.77
CA GLN A 45 -3.37 9.46 13.20
C GLN A 45 -3.84 8.06 13.60
N ASN A 46 -3.44 7.60 14.77
CA ASN A 46 -3.86 6.32 15.38
C ASN A 46 -3.52 5.02 14.60
N THR A 47 -2.82 5.10 13.47
CA THR A 47 -2.40 3.91 12.70
C THR A 47 -1.15 3.25 13.31
N ASN A 48 -1.20 1.92 13.46
CA ASN A 48 -0.08 1.08 13.89
C ASN A 48 0.22 0.00 12.85
N TYR A 49 1.37 -0.67 12.99
CA TYR A 49 1.65 -1.88 12.23
C TYR A 49 0.90 -3.10 12.81
N PRO A 50 0.49 -4.06 11.97
CA PRO A 50 0.42 -3.95 10.51
C PRO A 50 -0.77 -3.07 10.07
N PHE A 51 -0.62 -2.41 8.94
CA PHE A 51 -1.74 -1.77 8.22
C PHE A 51 -1.59 -2.02 6.72
N TYR A 52 -2.60 -1.64 5.95
CA TYR A 52 -2.66 -1.91 4.52
C TYR A 52 -2.74 -0.62 3.71
N ILE A 53 -2.11 -0.63 2.54
CA ILE A 53 -2.32 0.40 1.54
C ILE A 53 -3.06 -0.23 0.38
N ILE A 54 -4.21 0.32 0.04
CA ILE A 54 -4.96 -0.05 -1.15
C ILE A 54 -4.58 0.91 -2.26
N GLU A 55 -4.18 0.36 -3.41
CA GLU A 55 -3.94 1.12 -4.63
C GLU A 55 -5.03 0.83 -5.64
N ARG A 56 -5.75 1.88 -6.06
CA ARG A 56 -6.76 1.83 -7.12
C ARG A 56 -6.59 3.05 -8.01
N GLU A 57 -6.46 2.84 -9.32
CA GLU A 57 -6.41 3.92 -10.31
C GLU A 57 -5.38 5.04 -9.98
N ASN A 58 -4.21 4.66 -9.46
CA ASN A 58 -3.13 5.55 -8.99
C ASN A 58 -3.44 6.37 -7.72
N GLU A 59 -4.52 6.05 -7.00
CA GLU A 59 -4.80 6.61 -5.68
C GLU A 59 -4.54 5.59 -4.57
N PHE A 60 -4.20 6.10 -3.39
CA PHE A 60 -3.85 5.31 -2.21
C PHE A 60 -4.82 5.56 -1.07
N GLU A 61 -5.39 4.48 -0.55
CA GLU A 61 -6.16 4.46 0.69
C GLU A 61 -5.37 3.71 1.77
N TYR A 62 -5.41 4.21 3.00
CA TYR A 62 -4.69 3.63 4.14
C TYR A 62 -5.70 3.06 5.11
N ILE A 63 -5.69 1.75 5.30
CA ILE A 63 -6.78 1.06 5.99
C ILE A 63 -6.27 0.03 6.99
N GLU A 64 -7.14 -0.32 7.94
CA GLU A 64 -6.92 -1.41 8.88
C GLU A 64 -7.54 -2.73 8.38
N VAL A 65 -7.25 -3.80 9.11
CA VAL A 65 -7.68 -5.16 8.75
C VAL A 65 -9.20 -5.30 8.59
N GLN A 66 -10.00 -4.60 9.40
CA GLN A 66 -11.46 -4.72 9.33
C GLN A 66 -12.02 -4.09 8.05
N GLU A 67 -11.48 -2.93 7.66
CA GLU A 67 -11.84 -2.26 6.42
C GLU A 67 -11.41 -3.10 5.22
N LEU A 68 -10.21 -3.69 5.26
CA LEU A 68 -9.74 -4.60 4.19
C LEU A 68 -10.71 -5.77 4.00
N LEU A 69 -11.13 -6.40 5.10
CA LEU A 69 -12.08 -7.51 5.04
C LEU A 69 -13.44 -7.07 4.47
N GLN A 70 -13.97 -5.93 4.92
CA GLN A 70 -15.22 -5.37 4.38
C GLN A 70 -15.12 -5.08 2.89
N MET A 71 -13.99 -4.52 2.43
CA MET A 71 -13.75 -4.28 1.00
C MET A 71 -13.74 -5.57 0.20
N ILE A 72 -13.03 -6.60 0.67
CA ILE A 72 -12.96 -7.90 -0.03
C ILE A 72 -14.33 -8.60 -0.04
N ASP A 73 -15.03 -8.59 1.09
CA ASP A 73 -16.36 -9.19 1.24
C ASP A 73 -17.39 -8.55 0.30
N GLY A 74 -17.24 -7.24 0.02
CA GLY A 74 -18.12 -6.47 -0.86
C GLY A 74 -17.86 -6.63 -2.36
N ILE A 75 -16.85 -7.39 -2.79
CA ILE A 75 -16.53 -7.52 -4.22
C ILE A 75 -17.41 -8.57 -4.90
N GLU A 76 -18.05 -8.14 -5.99
CA GLU A 76 -18.69 -9.03 -6.95
C GLU A 76 -17.79 -9.30 -8.15
N LEU A 77 -17.77 -10.58 -8.56
CA LEU A 77 -16.97 -11.02 -9.71
C LEU A 77 -17.57 -10.46 -11.00
N THR A 78 -16.69 -10.04 -11.90
CA THR A 78 -17.07 -9.58 -13.24
C THR A 78 -16.67 -10.60 -14.29
N GLU A 79 -17.23 -10.48 -15.50
CA GLU A 79 -16.86 -11.31 -16.65
C GLU A 79 -15.49 -10.93 -17.25
N GLU A 80 -14.92 -9.79 -16.85
CA GLU A 80 -13.59 -9.35 -17.29
C GLU A 80 -12.51 -10.21 -16.63
N GLU A 81 -12.02 -11.22 -17.35
CA GLU A 81 -11.08 -12.23 -16.85
C GLU A 81 -9.86 -11.63 -16.14
N ASN A 82 -9.31 -10.53 -16.67
CA ASN A 82 -8.11 -9.87 -16.16
C ASN A 82 -8.39 -8.66 -15.27
N ARG A 83 -9.60 -8.54 -14.70
CA ARG A 83 -9.94 -7.44 -13.81
C ARG A 83 -9.05 -7.46 -12.56
N VAL A 84 -8.35 -6.36 -12.34
CA VAL A 84 -7.72 -6.03 -11.06
C VAL A 84 -8.61 -5.01 -10.35
N TYR A 85 -9.17 -5.38 -9.19
CA TYR A 85 -10.01 -4.48 -8.40
C TYR A 85 -9.17 -3.41 -7.70
N PHE A 86 -8.04 -3.84 -7.14
CA PHE A 86 -7.02 -3.01 -6.50
C PHE A 86 -5.79 -3.86 -6.14
N ASN A 87 -4.68 -3.20 -5.81
CA ASN A 87 -3.53 -3.85 -5.18
C ASN A 87 -3.60 -3.63 -3.66
N ILE A 88 -3.20 -4.65 -2.89
CA ILE A 88 -3.01 -4.55 -1.45
C ILE A 88 -1.51 -4.55 -1.19
N TYR A 89 -0.99 -3.52 -0.52
CA TYR A 89 0.35 -3.54 0.07
C TYR A 89 0.23 -3.79 1.57
N ILE A 90 1.02 -4.73 2.08
CA ILE A 90 1.01 -5.17 3.47
C ILE A 90 2.18 -4.50 4.18
N ILE A 91 1.89 -3.61 5.13
CA ILE A 91 2.90 -2.80 5.80
C ILE A 91 3.09 -3.28 7.23
N GLU A 92 4.13 -4.09 7.44
CA GLU A 92 4.45 -4.70 8.74
C GLU A 92 5.50 -3.90 9.53
N SER A 93 6.24 -3.02 8.86
CA SER A 93 7.31 -2.20 9.45
C SER A 93 7.57 -0.93 8.64
N ASP A 94 8.49 -0.10 9.12
CA ASP A 94 9.06 0.99 8.34
C ASP A 94 9.51 0.50 6.97
N TYR A 95 9.25 1.30 5.94
CA TYR A 95 9.68 1.08 4.57
C TYR A 95 10.57 2.22 4.12
N LYS A 96 11.82 1.89 3.79
CA LYS A 96 12.83 2.83 3.29
C LYS A 96 13.49 2.23 2.05
N PRO A 97 13.23 2.77 0.84
CA PRO A 97 13.83 2.25 -0.38
C PRO A 97 15.33 2.52 -0.42
N LYS A 98 16.06 1.66 -1.14
CA LYS A 98 17.51 1.82 -1.37
C LYS A 98 17.85 3.11 -2.11
N LYS A 99 16.92 3.59 -2.95
CA LYS A 99 16.99 4.86 -3.67
C LYS A 99 15.90 5.78 -3.10
N PRO A 100 16.26 6.70 -2.19
CA PRO A 100 15.28 7.60 -1.57
C PRO A 100 14.51 8.44 -2.58
N GLY A 101 13.20 8.56 -2.39
CA GLY A 101 12.30 9.38 -3.20
C GLY A 101 11.86 8.77 -4.54
N THR A 102 12.46 7.66 -4.99
CA THR A 102 12.08 7.00 -6.25
C THR A 102 10.95 6.00 -6.06
N ASP A 103 10.27 5.63 -7.15
CA ASP A 103 9.35 4.51 -7.14
C ASP A 103 10.15 3.20 -6.97
N TYR A 104 9.86 2.53 -5.87
CA TYR A 104 10.44 1.24 -5.51
C TYR A 104 9.42 0.34 -4.81
N MET A 105 8.11 0.62 -4.99
CA MET A 105 7.03 -0.07 -4.26
C MET A 105 6.97 -1.57 -4.54
N GLY A 106 7.50 -2.03 -5.68
CA GLY A 106 7.53 -3.45 -6.03
C GLY A 106 8.28 -4.37 -5.05
N VAL A 107 9.05 -3.82 -4.10
CA VAL A 107 9.69 -4.62 -3.03
C VAL A 107 8.83 -4.74 -1.77
N ILE A 108 7.80 -3.92 -1.62
CA ILE A 108 6.83 -4.04 -0.54
C ILE A 108 6.01 -5.29 -0.83
N LYS A 109 5.72 -6.09 0.20
CA LYS A 109 4.85 -7.25 0.07
C LYS A 109 3.47 -6.80 -0.42
N HIS A 110 3.03 -7.31 -1.55
CA HIS A 110 1.77 -6.91 -2.15
C HIS A 110 1.07 -8.05 -2.88
N GLU A 111 -0.24 -7.91 -3.06
CA GLU A 111 -1.10 -8.85 -3.77
C GLU A 111 -2.06 -8.09 -4.68
N HIS A 112 -2.26 -8.61 -5.88
CA HIS A 112 -3.27 -8.10 -6.80
C HIS A 112 -4.61 -8.76 -6.49
N VAL A 113 -5.62 -7.96 -6.18
CA VAL A 113 -6.98 -8.47 -5.98
C VAL A 113 -7.64 -8.62 -7.33
N THR A 114 -7.62 -9.84 -7.85
CA THR A 114 -8.22 -10.23 -9.13
C THR A 114 -9.48 -11.07 -8.96
N ASN A 115 -10.15 -11.41 -10.07
CA ASN A 115 -11.24 -12.39 -10.06
C ASN A 115 -10.82 -13.73 -9.46
N ASP A 116 -9.62 -14.22 -9.77
CA ASP A 116 -9.10 -15.46 -9.20
C ASP A 116 -8.89 -15.36 -7.69
N PHE A 117 -8.31 -14.25 -7.23
CA PHE A 117 -8.12 -13.98 -5.81
C PHE A 117 -9.47 -14.02 -5.08
N ILE A 118 -10.48 -13.31 -5.60
CA ILE A 118 -11.81 -13.24 -4.99
C ILE A 118 -12.53 -14.59 -5.06
N GLY A 119 -12.41 -15.32 -6.17
CA GLY A 119 -12.93 -16.67 -6.28
C GLY A 119 -12.34 -17.61 -5.23
N TRP A 120 -11.04 -17.51 -4.95
CA TRP A 120 -10.39 -18.29 -3.89
C TRP A 120 -10.86 -17.85 -2.50
N TYR A 121 -10.96 -16.55 -2.26
CA TYR A 121 -11.47 -16.00 -1.01
C TYR A 121 -12.91 -16.44 -0.74
N LYS A 122 -13.82 -16.34 -1.72
CA LYS A 122 -15.23 -16.79 -1.59
C LYS A 122 -15.33 -18.30 -1.27
N ARG A 123 -14.38 -19.12 -1.71
CA ARG A 123 -14.35 -20.57 -1.40
C ARG A 123 -13.70 -20.92 -0.06
N LYS A 124 -12.62 -20.24 0.31
CA LYS A 124 -11.77 -20.59 1.47
C LYS A 124 -11.92 -19.63 2.67
N GLY A 125 -12.63 -18.53 2.49
CA GLY A 125 -12.70 -17.41 3.41
C GLY A 125 -11.33 -16.86 3.77
N LYS A 126 -11.21 -16.39 5.02
CA LYS A 126 -9.98 -15.77 5.58
C LYS A 126 -8.75 -16.67 5.55
N SER A 127 -8.91 -17.99 5.46
CA SER A 127 -7.76 -18.91 5.35
C SER A 127 -6.93 -18.66 4.08
N CYS A 128 -7.57 -18.17 3.00
CA CYS A 128 -6.86 -17.73 1.79
C CYS A 128 -5.89 -16.57 2.08
N LEU A 129 -6.34 -15.61 2.89
CA LEU A 129 -5.56 -14.43 3.25
C LEU A 129 -4.37 -14.78 4.14
N ILE A 130 -4.57 -15.68 5.11
CA ILE A 130 -3.49 -16.20 5.98
C ILE A 130 -2.45 -16.98 5.15
N GLN A 131 -2.89 -17.83 4.22
CA GLN A 131 -1.97 -18.60 3.35
C GLN A 131 -1.11 -17.70 2.47
N ARG A 132 -1.61 -16.52 2.11
CA ARG A 132 -0.88 -15.49 1.36
C ARG A 132 -0.10 -14.51 2.26
N GLY A 133 -0.22 -14.66 3.58
CA GLY A 133 0.38 -13.77 4.57
C GLY A 133 -0.14 -12.33 4.51
N ILE A 134 -1.38 -12.14 4.07
CA ILE A 134 -2.07 -10.84 4.16
C ILE A 134 -2.51 -10.59 5.61
N LEU A 135 -2.95 -11.65 6.30
CA LEU A 135 -3.34 -11.64 7.72
C LEU A 135 -2.33 -12.40 8.58
#